data_AF-A0A534UBM5-F1
#
_entry.id   AF-A0A534UBM5-F1
#
_cell.length_a   1.000
_cell.length_b   1.000
_cell.length_c   1.000
_cell.angle_alpha   90.00
_cell.angle_beta   90.00
_cell.angle_gamma   90.00
#
_symmetry.space_group_name_H-M   'P 1'
#
loop_
_entity.id
_entity.type
_entity.pdbx_description
1 polymer ?
#
loop_
_entity_poly.entity_id
_entity_poly.type
_entity_poly.pdbx_seq_one_letter_code
_entity_poly.pdbx_strand_id
1 'polypeptide(L)'
;MAKKIKIHYRAPSHVPLWKVMEEGGFLEKHGLEIEMGSLEGQRKRATEGLKAGELDVVSGNHHNLYVRKALYGDPYVHIAQSNNAWRENYL
;
A
#
# COMPACT_ATOMS: atom_id res chain seq x y z
N MET A 1 12.04 1.49 20.58
CA MET A 1 11.35 2.49 19.74
C MET A 1 10.50 1.75 18.74
N ALA A 2 9.24 2.15 18.55
CA ALA A 2 8.37 1.54 17.55
C ALA A 2 8.90 1.83 16.13
N LYS A 3 8.76 0.87 15.23
CA LYS A 3 9.15 1.05 13.83
C LYS A 3 8.02 1.76 13.10
N LYS A 4 8.32 2.92 12.53
CA LYS A 4 7.37 3.69 11.73
C LYS A 4 7.33 3.19 10.29
N ILE A 5 6.12 3.03 9.74
CA ILE A 5 5.87 2.63 8.36
C ILE A 5 5.13 3.76 7.65
N LYS A 6 5.66 4.25 6.52
CA LYS A 6 5.05 5.30 5.69
C LYS A 6 4.11 4.69 4.67
N ILE A 7 2.81 4.96 4.84
CA ILE A 7 1.73 4.38 4.03
C ILE A 7 0.96 5.48 3.33
N HIS A 8 0.94 5.45 2.00
CA HIS A 8 0.07 6.34 1.23
C HIS A 8 -1.08 5.59 0.56
N TYR A 9 -2.31 6.09 0.76
CA TYR A 9 -3.50 5.50 0.15
C TYR A 9 -3.89 6.18 -1.17
N ARG A 10 -4.64 5.44 -1.98
CA ARG A 10 -4.99 5.80 -3.37
C ARG A 10 -6.44 6.19 -3.60
N ALA A 11 -7.28 5.90 -2.62
CA ALA A 11 -8.70 6.20 -2.52
C ALA A 11 -9.10 6.07 -1.04
N PRO A 12 -10.13 6.78 -0.56
CA PRO A 12 -10.53 6.73 0.85
C PRO A 12 -10.93 5.32 1.32
N SER A 13 -11.45 4.50 0.41
CA SER A 13 -11.81 3.09 0.66
C SER A 13 -10.61 2.20 1.06
N HIS A 14 -9.38 2.67 0.89
CA HIS A 14 -8.16 1.94 1.25
C HIS A 14 -7.60 2.30 2.64
N VAL A 15 -8.26 3.21 3.36
CA VAL A 15 -7.89 3.66 4.72
C VAL A 15 -8.43 2.76 5.84
N PRO A 16 -9.68 2.25 5.80
CA PRO A 16 -10.33 1.65 6.98
C PRO A 16 -9.54 0.52 7.63
N LEU A 17 -8.94 -0.38 6.85
CA LEU A 17 -8.15 -1.48 7.41
C LEU A 17 -6.97 -0.99 8.25
N TRP A 18 -6.25 0.03 7.79
CA TRP A 18 -5.12 0.60 8.51
C TRP A 18 -5.55 1.26 9.81
N LYS A 19 -6.68 1.97 9.80
CA LYS A 19 -7.24 2.59 11.00
C LYS A 19 -7.75 1.57 12.01
N VAL A 20 -8.41 0.51 11.56
CA VAL A 20 -8.81 -0.59 12.45
C VAL A 20 -7.58 -1.28 13.07
N MET A 21 -6.50 -1.48 12.32
CA MET A 21 -5.25 -2.06 12.88
C MET A 21 -4.57 -1.12 13.88
N GLU A 22 -4.58 0.19 13.62
CA GLU A 22 -4.03 1.21 14.50
C GLU A 22 -4.85 1.35 15.78
N GLU A 23 -6.14 1.68 15.65
CA GLU A 23 -7.05 1.93 16.78
C GLU A 23 -7.40 0.65 17.56
N GLY A 24 -7.33 -0.52 16.90
CA GLY A 24 -7.50 -1.82 17.54
C GLY A 24 -6.26 -2.32 18.29
N GLY A 25 -5.17 -1.53 18.35
CA GLY A 25 -3.96 -1.85 19.11
C GLY A 25 -3.07 -2.92 18.47
N PHE A 26 -3.37 -3.37 17.24
CA PHE A 26 -2.54 -4.38 16.56
C PHE A 26 -1.14 -3.83 16.28
N LEU A 27 -1.04 -2.60 15.76
CA LEU A 27 0.24 -1.98 15.44
C LEU A 27 1.11 -1.83 16.71
N GLU A 28 0.54 -1.27 17.77
CA GLU A 28 1.22 -1.09 19.06
C GLU A 28 1.71 -2.42 19.63
N LYS A 29 0.84 -3.45 19.66
CA LYS A 29 1.18 -4.80 20.13
C LYS A 29 2.41 -5.38 19.41
N HIS A 30 2.62 -5.00 18.15
CA HIS A 30 3.74 -5.45 17.33
C HIS A 30 4.89 -4.43 17.24
N GLY A 31 4.87 -3.36 18.05
CA GLY A 31 5.91 -2.33 18.06
C GLY A 31 5.99 -1.54 16.74
N LEU A 32 4.85 -1.35 16.08
CA LEU A 32 4.70 -0.64 14.82
C LEU A 32 3.91 0.65 15.01
N GLU A 33 4.21 1.64 14.19
CA GLU A 33 3.44 2.86 14.03
C GLU A 33 3.25 3.15 12.54
N ILE A 34 2.16 3.82 12.17
CA ILE A 34 1.92 4.23 10.79
C ILE A 34 2.02 5.75 10.63
N GLU A 35 2.66 6.17 9.55
CA GLU A 35 2.56 7.52 9.03
C GLU A 35 1.71 7.47 7.77
N MET A 36 0.48 7.98 7.85
CA MET A 36 -0.48 7.88 6.76
C MET A 36 -0.65 9.20 6.01
N GLY A 37 -0.70 9.11 4.68
CA GLY A 37 -0.94 10.24 3.77
C GLY A 37 -1.72 9.83 2.52
N SER A 38 -2.09 10.81 1.70
CA SER A 38 -2.90 10.59 0.49
C SER A 38 -2.10 10.80 -0.79
N LEU A 39 -2.30 9.91 -1.77
CA LEU A 39 -1.88 10.07 -3.16
C LEU A 39 -3.05 9.73 -4.10
N GLU A 40 -4.26 10.12 -3.71
CA GLU A 40 -5.47 9.98 -4.53
C GLU A 40 -5.25 10.53 -5.95
N GLY A 41 -5.64 9.75 -6.96
CA GLY A 41 -5.44 10.09 -8.39
C GLY A 41 -3.99 10.06 -8.90
N GLN A 42 -2.96 10.12 -8.05
CA GLN A 42 -1.58 10.40 -8.49
C GLN A 42 -0.74 9.15 -8.82
N ARG A 43 -1.18 8.27 -9.76
CA ARG A 43 -0.65 6.86 -9.93
C ARG A 43 0.87 6.80 -10.07
N LYS A 44 1.39 7.68 -10.90
CA LYS A 44 2.81 7.79 -11.20
C LYS A 44 3.62 8.11 -9.93
N ARG A 45 3.21 9.13 -9.18
CA ARG A 45 3.88 9.57 -7.95
C ARG A 45 3.97 8.49 -6.88
N ALA A 46 2.93 7.68 -6.71
CA ALA A 46 2.95 6.58 -5.73
C ALA A 46 3.96 5.49 -6.12
N THR A 47 4.08 5.19 -7.42
CA THR A 47 5.10 4.23 -7.90
C THR A 47 6.50 4.80 -7.73
N GLU A 48 6.70 6.08 -8.03
CA GLU A 48 7.99 6.77 -7.88
C GLU A 48 8.42 6.87 -6.41
N GLY A 49 7.48 7.15 -5.49
CA GLY A 49 7.76 7.21 -4.06
C GLY A 49 8.19 5.87 -3.48
N LEU A 50 7.60 4.76 -3.95
CA LEU A 50 8.10 3.42 -3.64
C LEU A 50 9.50 3.18 -4.22
N LYS A 51 9.80 3.68 -5.45
CA LYS A 51 11.10 3.45 -6.12
C LYS A 51 12.22 4.17 -5.40
N ALA A 52 11.92 5.36 -4.90
CA ALA A 52 12.85 6.21 -4.18
C ALA A 52 13.02 5.82 -2.71
N GLY A 53 12.23 4.86 -2.18
CA GLY A 53 12.21 4.51 -0.75
C GLY A 53 11.61 5.61 0.14
N GLU A 54 10.88 6.55 -0.45
CA GLU A 54 10.17 7.60 0.28
C GLU A 54 8.93 7.06 0.99
N LEU A 55 8.35 6.00 0.42
CA LEU A 55 7.17 5.28 0.92
C LEU A 55 7.54 3.82 1.16
N ASP A 56 7.00 3.23 2.22
CA ASP A 56 7.15 1.81 2.50
C ASP A 56 6.00 1.00 1.86
N VAL A 57 4.79 1.56 1.87
CA VAL A 57 3.58 0.89 1.38
C VAL A 57 2.70 1.86 0.61
N VAL A 58 2.11 1.38 -0.49
CA VAL A 58 1.00 2.06 -1.18
C VAL A 58 -0.27 1.22 -1.02
N SER A 59 -1.26 1.77 -0.33
CA SER A 59 -2.58 1.14 -0.11
C SER A 59 -3.52 1.47 -1.27
N GLY A 60 -3.93 0.45 -2.03
CA GLY A 60 -4.87 0.61 -3.14
C GLY A 60 -4.31 0.38 -4.55
N ASN A 61 -3.25 -0.41 -4.68
CA ASN A 61 -2.85 -0.96 -5.97
C ASN A 61 -3.45 -2.35 -6.17
N HIS A 62 -3.98 -2.63 -7.36
CA HIS A 62 -4.46 -3.95 -7.73
C HIS A 62 -3.32 -4.95 -7.96
N HIS A 63 -3.63 -6.25 -7.86
CA HIS A 63 -2.66 -7.34 -8.01
C HIS A 63 -1.94 -7.36 -9.38
N ASN A 64 -2.43 -6.65 -10.40
CA ASN A 64 -1.79 -6.54 -11.72
C ASN A 64 -0.35 -6.02 -11.66
N LEU A 65 0.13 -5.56 -10.50
CA LEU A 65 1.54 -5.29 -10.27
C LEU A 65 2.44 -6.54 -10.28
N TYR A 66 1.92 -7.75 -10.03
CA TYR A 66 2.69 -8.98 -10.25
C TYR A 66 3.13 -9.12 -11.71
N VAL A 67 2.25 -8.73 -12.63
CA VAL A 67 2.58 -8.65 -14.05
C VAL A 67 3.65 -7.59 -14.29
N ARG A 68 3.63 -6.46 -13.59
CA ARG A 68 4.70 -5.45 -13.72
C ARG A 68 6.05 -5.94 -13.21
N LYS A 69 6.08 -6.73 -12.13
CA LYS A 69 7.30 -7.41 -11.71
C LYS A 69 7.78 -8.39 -12.78
N ALA A 70 6.88 -9.22 -13.32
CA ALA A 70 7.21 -10.21 -14.34
C ALA A 70 7.67 -9.59 -15.68
N LEU A 71 7.04 -8.51 -16.12
CA LEU A 71 7.32 -7.87 -17.42
C LEU A 71 8.40 -6.78 -17.35
N TYR A 72 8.51 -6.06 -16.23
CA TYR A 72 9.35 -4.86 -16.12
C TYR A 72 10.39 -4.94 -14.99
N GLY A 73 10.46 -6.06 -14.26
CA GLY A 73 11.43 -6.24 -13.18
C GLY A 73 11.19 -5.35 -11.96
N ASP A 74 9.98 -4.80 -11.79
CA ASP A 74 9.67 -3.95 -10.64
C ASP A 74 9.90 -4.73 -9.31
N PRO A 75 10.63 -4.18 -8.32
CA PRO A 75 11.10 -4.93 -7.14
C PRO A 75 10.04 -5.14 -6.06
N TYR A 76 8.79 -4.78 -6.32
CA TYR A 76 7.73 -4.76 -5.31
C TYR A 76 7.07 -6.10 -5.10
N VAL A 77 6.55 -6.27 -3.89
CA VAL A 77 5.69 -7.39 -3.51
C VAL A 77 4.32 -6.86 -3.13
N HIS A 78 3.29 -7.65 -3.42
CA HIS A 78 1.93 -7.34 -3.01
C HIS A 78 1.58 -8.16 -1.77
N ILE A 79 1.24 -7.48 -0.69
CA ILE A 79 1.20 -8.08 0.66
C ILE A 79 -0.19 -8.65 0.97
N ALA A 80 -1.27 -7.96 0.58
CA ALA A 80 -2.63 -8.38 0.89
C ALA A 80 -3.65 -7.71 -0.03
N GLN A 81 -4.79 -8.37 -0.24
CA GLN A 81 -5.97 -7.80 -0.88
C GLN A 81 -7.14 -7.86 0.11
N SER A 82 -7.77 -6.73 0.39
CA SER A 82 -8.90 -6.66 1.32
C SER A 82 -10.26 -6.97 0.66
N ASN A 83 -10.29 -7.15 -0.65
CA ASN A 83 -11.51 -7.47 -1.41
C ASN A 83 -11.28 -8.68 -2.32
N ASN A 84 -12.35 -9.41 -2.61
CA ASN A 84 -12.34 -10.52 -3.59
C ASN A 84 -12.86 -10.07 -4.98
N ALA A 85 -12.96 -8.76 -5.21
CA ALA A 85 -13.43 -8.21 -6.46
C ALA A 85 -12.29 -8.23 -7.50
N TRP A 86 -12.11 -9.38 -8.14
CA TRP A 86 -11.25 -9.50 -9.31
C TRP A 86 -11.94 -8.83 -10.50
N ARG A 87 -11.47 -7.64 -10.87
CA ARG A 87 -11.70 -7.11 -12.21
C ARG A 87 -10.47 -7.43 -13.03
N GLU A 88 -10.66 -8.19 -14.10
CA GLU A 88 -9.67 -8.32 -15.17
C GLU A 88 -9.46 -6.94 -15.79
N ASN A 89 -8.63 -6.12 -15.14
CA ASN A 89 -8.06 -4.98 -15.81
C ASN A 89 -6.97 -5.59 -16.70
N TYR A 90 -7.37 -6.07 -17.89
CA TYR A 90 -6.41 -6.34 -18.94
C TYR A 90 -5.55 -5.08 -19.09
N LEU A 91 -4.23 -5.29 -19.05
CA LEU A 91 -3.18 -4.27 -18.99
C LEU A 91 -3.46 -3.06 -19.88
#